data_AF-A0A5C5R840-F1
#
_entry.id   AF-A0A5C5R840-F1
#
_cell.length_a   1.000
_cell.length_b   1.000
_cell.length_c   1.000
_cell.angle_alpha   90.00
_cell.angle_beta   90.00
_cell.angle_gamma   90.00
#
_symmetry.space_group_name_H-M   'P 1'
#
loop_
_entity.id
_entity.type
_entity.pdbx_description
1 polymer ?
#
loop_
_entity_poly.entity_id
_entity_poly.type
_entity_poly.pdbx_seq_one_letter_code
_entity_poly.pdbx_strand_id
1 'polypeptide(L)' 'QSETERRNELPGWLHFYNHHRPHSAIGGRPPITRLTNLPGHHI' A
#
# COMPACT_ATOMS: atom_id res chain seq x y z
N GLN A 1 -14.26 8.99 15.63
CA GLN A 1 -12.79 9.02 15.44
C GLN A 1 -12.29 10.44 15.52
N SER A 2 -11.29 10.68 16.36
CA SER A 2 -10.53 11.94 16.40
C SER A 2 -9.46 11.98 15.30
N GLU A 3 -8.89 13.16 15.03
CA GLU A 3 -7.71 13.25 14.15
C GLU A 3 -6.52 12.44 14.68
N THR A 4 -6.31 12.49 16.00
CA THR A 4 -5.23 11.76 16.67
C THR A 4 -5.38 10.25 16.47
N GLU A 5 -6.59 9.70 16.64
CA GLU A 5 -6.85 8.28 16.36
C GLU A 5 -6.54 7.91 14.91
N ARG A 6 -7.00 8.71 13.93
CA ARG A 6 -6.71 8.44 12.52
C ARG A 6 -5.21 8.46 12.21
N ARG A 7 -4.47 9.40 12.82
CA ARG A 7 -3.01 9.48 12.63
C ARG A 7 -2.30 8.26 13.22
N ASN A 8 -2.78 7.73 14.34
CA ASN A 8 -2.23 6.53 14.96
C ASN A 8 -2.51 5.26 14.12
N GLU A 9 -3.65 5.19 13.44
CA GLU A 9 -4.01 4.06 12.57
C GLU A 9 -3.34 4.11 11.19
N LEU A 10 -2.99 5.30 10.70
CA LEU A 10 -2.52 5.53 9.34
C LEU A 10 -1.32 4.65 8.93
N PRO A 11 -0.27 4.46 9.75
CA PRO A 11 0.88 3.62 9.36
C PRO A 11 0.49 2.17 9.05
N GLY A 12 -0.35 1.57 9.90
CA GLY A 12 -0.82 0.20 9.71
C GLY A 12 -1.71 0.08 8.47
N TRP A 13 -2.59 1.05 8.27
CA TRP A 13 -3.44 1.10 7.09
C TRP A 13 -2.65 1.25 5.79
N LEU A 14 -1.62 2.11 5.76
CA LEU A 14 -0.77 2.29 4.58
C LEU A 14 -0.02 0.99 4.22
N HIS A 15 0.49 0.27 5.21
CA HIS A 15 1.16 -1.01 4.97
C HIS A 15 0.20 -2.06 4.40
N PHE A 16 -1.00 -2.18 4.98
CA PHE A 16 -2.03 -3.07 4.43
C PHE A 16 -2.43 -2.68 2.99
N TYR A 17 -2.70 -1.40 2.76
CA TYR A 17 -3.13 -0.90 1.46
C TYR A 17 -2.08 -1.17 0.37
N ASN A 18 -0.82 -0.84 0.64
CA ASN A 18 0.25 -0.94 -0.36
C ASN A 18 0.70 -2.38 -0.61
N HIS A 19 0.70 -3.24 0.41
CA HIS A 19 1.31 -4.57 0.32
C HIS A 19 0.31 -5.73 0.26
N HIS A 20 -0.93 -5.54 0.72
CA HIS A 20 -1.87 -6.65 0.93
C HIS A 20 -3.22 -6.45 0.24
N ARG A 21 -3.68 -5.20 0.07
CA ARG A 21 -5.03 -4.94 -0.44
C ARG A 21 -5.14 -5.34 -1.93
N PRO A 22 -6.02 -6.29 -2.29
CA PRO A 22 -6.24 -6.64 -3.67
C PRO A 22 -6.93 -5.51 -4.43
N HIS A 23 -6.45 -5.21 -5.65
CA HIS A 23 -7.02 -4.20 -6.53
C HIS A 23 -7.48 -4.82 -7.85
N SER A 24 -8.78 -4.72 -8.15
CA SER A 24 -9.38 -5.31 -9.36
C SER A 24 -8.77 -4.77 -10.66
N ALA A 25 -8.43 -3.49 -10.70
CA ALA A 25 -7.79 -2.83 -11.84
C ALA A 25 -6.40 -3.41 -12.20
N ILE A 26 -5.77 -4.18 -11.29
CA ILE A 26 -4.46 -4.80 -11.49
C ILE A 26 -4.50 -6.31 -11.26
N GLY A 27 -5.63 -6.94 -11.56
CA GLY A 27 -5.79 -8.39 -11.50
C GLY A 27 -5.82 -8.94 -10.07
N GLY A 28 -6.32 -8.15 -9.11
CA GLY A 28 -6.40 -8.55 -7.70
C GLY A 28 -5.07 -8.49 -6.96
N ARG A 29 -4.01 -7.95 -7.57
CA ARG A 29 -2.71 -7.78 -6.93
C ARG A 29 -2.67 -6.54 -6.04
N PRO A 30 -1.74 -6.47 -5.07
CA PRO A 30 -1.53 -5.26 -4.29
C PRO A 30 -0.79 -4.17 -5.08
N PRO A 31 -0.97 -2.88 -4.73
CA PRO A 31 -0.39 -1.74 -5.46
C PRO A 31 1.12 -1.86 -5.68
N ILE A 32 1.87 -2.37 -4.70
CA ILE A 32 3.33 -2.50 -4.80
C ILE A 32 3.79 -3.33 -6.01
N THR A 33 2.96 -4.26 -6.49
CA THR A 33 3.31 -5.10 -7.66
C THR A 33 3.44 -4.35 -8.98
N ARG A 34 3.01 -3.08 -9.02
CA ARG A 34 3.12 -2.20 -10.19
C ARG A 34 4.31 -1.26 -10.13
N LEU A 35 5.02 -1.21 -9.00
CA LEU A 35 6.15 -0.33 -8.82
C LEU A 35 7.41 -1.02 -9.33
N THR A 36 7.86 -0.66 -10.53
CA THR A 36 9.03 -1.25 -11.20
C THR A 36 10.25 -0.32 -11.20
N ASN A 37 10.15 0.86 -10.58
CA ASN A 37 11.15 1.91 -10.60
C ASN A 37 11.57 2.35 -9.19
N LEU A 38 11.53 1.43 -8.21
CA LEU A 38 12.08 1.73 -6.89
C LEU A 38 13.61 1.74 -6.98
N PRO A 39 14.28 2.72 -6.34
CA PRO A 39 15.72 2.67 -6.16
C PRO A 39 16.13 1.33 -5.54
N GLY A 40 16.99 0.57 -6.22
CA GLY A 40 17.42 -0.78 -5.79
C GLY A 40 16.55 -1.94 -6.30
N HIS A 41 15.53 -1.67 -7.10
CA HIS A 41 14.68 -2.69 -7.73
C HIS A 41 14.78 -2.54 -9.26
N HIS A 42 15.87 -3.03 -9.85
CA HIS A 42 16.04 -3.14 -11.30
C HIS A 42 15.88 -4.63 -11.66
N ILE A 43 14.92 -4.92 -12.53
CA ILE A 43 14.75 -6.23 -13.18
C ILE A 43 15.64 -6.32 -14.41
#